data_AF-A0AAU4XT49-F1
#
_entry.id   AF-A0AAU4XT49-F1
#
_cell.length_a   1.000
_cell.length_b   1.000
_cell.length_c   1.000
_cell.angle_alpha   90.00
_cell.angle_beta   90.00
_cell.angle_gamma   90.00
#
_symmetry.space_group_name_H-M   'P 1'
#
loop_
_entity.id
_entity.type
_entity.pdbx_description
1 polymer ?
#
loop_
_entity_poly.entity_id
_entity_poly.type
_entity_poly.pdbx_seq_one_letter_code
_entity_poly.pdbx_strand_id
1 'polypeptide(L)' 'MSTTVETLSERSAAEVNEEIRALWRRSGGTLSVEQREEYQRLVLEWAAAPHSVEAA' A
#
# COMPACT_ATOMS: atom_id res chain seq x y z
N MET A 1 7.66 0.78 -25.60
CA MET A 1 7.97 0.99 -24.16
C MET A 1 6.78 1.70 -23.56
N SER A 2 5.80 0.95 -23.10
CA SER A 2 4.58 1.49 -22.49
C SER A 2 4.87 1.71 -21.02
N THR A 3 5.20 2.95 -20.63
CA THR A 3 4.92 3.41 -19.27
C THR A 3 3.40 3.42 -19.16
N THR A 4 2.84 2.28 -18.76
CA THR A 4 1.45 2.21 -18.29
C THR A 4 1.40 3.10 -17.06
N VAL A 5 1.08 4.37 -17.29
CA VAL A 5 0.40 5.21 -16.31
C VAL A 5 -0.99 4.59 -16.23
N GLU A 6 -1.08 3.47 -15.51
CA GLU A 6 -2.34 2.88 -15.12
C GLU A 6 -3.03 3.97 -14.31
N THR A 7 -4.17 4.36 -14.85
CA THR A 7 -5.02 5.43 -14.41
C THR A 7 -5.08 5.51 -12.90
N LEU A 8 -4.75 6.70 -12.38
CA LEU A 8 -4.91 7.16 -11.00
C LEU A 8 -6.40 7.10 -10.58
N SER A 9 -6.97 5.91 -10.54
CA SER A 9 -8.04 5.63 -9.61
C SER A 9 -7.38 5.62 -8.25
N GLU A 10 -7.81 6.51 -7.35
CA GLU A 10 -7.26 6.60 -6.00
C GLU A 10 -7.22 5.19 -5.40
N ARG A 11 -6.02 4.69 -5.07
CA ARG A 11 -5.85 3.33 -4.56
C ARG A 11 -6.72 3.16 -3.34
N SER A 12 -7.48 2.08 -3.29
CA SER A 12 -8.34 1.79 -2.15
C SER A 12 -7.52 1.42 -0.92
N ALA A 13 -8.11 1.60 0.26
CA ALA A 13 -7.47 1.17 1.50
C ALA A 13 -7.19 -0.35 1.51
N ALA A 14 -7.91 -1.15 0.71
CA ALA A 14 -7.64 -2.58 0.58
C ALA A 14 -6.32 -2.84 -0.14
N GLU A 15 -6.10 -2.20 -1.29
CA GLU A 15 -4.89 -2.33 -2.10
C GLU A 15 -3.64 -1.87 -1.34
N VAL A 16 -3.70 -0.71 -0.67
CA VAL A 16 -2.57 -0.22 0.12
C VAL A 16 -2.25 -1.18 1.29
N ASN A 17 -3.26 -1.79 1.89
CA ASN A 17 -3.06 -2.81 2.93
C ASN A 17 -2.37 -4.07 2.39
N GLU A 18 -2.64 -4.47 1.15
CA GLU A 18 -1.98 -5.61 0.52
C GLU A 18 -0.50 -5.35 0.29
N GLU A 19 -0.14 -4.13 -0.10
CA GLU A 19 1.25 -3.71 -0.23
C GLU A 19 1.98 -3.68 1.11
N ILE A 20 1.33 -3.17 2.17
CA ILE A 20 1.87 -3.24 3.54
C ILE A 20 2.15 -4.70 3.91
N ARG A 21 1.21 -5.61 3.66
CA ARG A 21 1.41 -7.04 3.95
C ARG A 21 2.51 -7.66 3.11
N ALA A 22 2.62 -7.28 1.83
CA ALA A 22 3.68 -7.75 0.95
C ALA A 22 5.06 -7.30 1.44
N LEU A 23 5.18 -6.05 1.91
CA LEU A 23 6.38 -5.53 2.54
C LEU A 23 6.77 -6.39 3.75
N TRP A 24 5.85 -6.65 4.68
CA TRP A 24 6.10 -7.53 5.83
C TRP A 24 6.56 -8.94 5.45
N ARG A 25 5.95 -9.55 4.42
CA ARG A 25 6.34 -10.87 3.92
C ARG A 25 7.75 -10.87 3.34
N ARG A 26 8.11 -9.86 2.55
CA ARG A 26 9.47 -9.73 1.97
C ARG A 26 10.53 -9.46 3.02
N SER A 27 10.18 -8.71 4.06
CA SER A 27 11.09 -8.34 5.15
C SER A 27 11.33 -9.45 6.19
N GLY A 28 10.66 -10.60 6.06
CA GLY A 28 10.85 -11.73 7.00
C GLY A 28 10.44 -11.41 8.44
N GLY A 29 9.54 -10.44 8.64
CA GLY A 29 9.06 -10.04 9.97
C GLY A 29 9.78 -8.86 10.62
N THR A 30 10.85 -8.32 10.01
CA THR A 30 11.54 -7.11 10.52
C THR A 30 11.85 -6.13 9.41
N LEU A 31 11.33 -4.90 9.50
CA LEU A 31 11.59 -3.84 8.53
C LEU A 31 12.97 -3.19 8.76
N SER A 32 13.77 -3.09 7.69
CA SER A 32 14.95 -2.21 7.65
C SER A 32 14.55 -0.73 7.77
N VAL A 33 15.52 0.17 7.93
CA VAL A 33 15.24 1.63 8.01
C VAL A 33 14.53 2.12 6.76
N GLU A 34 15.01 1.75 5.57
CA GLU A 34 14.40 2.15 4.28
C GLU A 34 12.97 1.59 4.13
N GLN A 35 12.78 0.32 4.51
CA GLN A 35 11.46 -0.31 4.48
C GLN A 35 10.51 0.33 5.49
N ARG A 36 11.03 0.89 6.58
CA ARG A 36 10.24 1.60 7.58
C ARG A 36 9.70 2.93 7.02
N GLU A 37 10.48 3.64 6.23
CA GLU A 37 10.04 4.85 5.52
C GLU A 37 8.99 4.52 4.45
N GLU A 38 9.15 3.41 3.73
CA GLU A 38 8.14 2.88 2.80
C GLU A 38 6.85 2.53 3.54
N TYR A 39 6.95 1.80 4.65
CA TYR A 39 5.81 1.46 5.50
C TYR A 39 5.08 2.71 6.00
N GLN A 40 5.79 3.75 6.44
CA GLN A 40 5.16 5.00 6.89
C GLN A 40 4.38 5.68 5.77
N ARG A 41 4.93 5.74 4.56
CA ARG A 41 4.21 6.29 3.39
C ARG A 41 2.95 5.48 3.09
N LEU A 42 3.06 4.15 3.07
CA LEU A 42 1.92 3.26 2.84
C LEU A 42 0.86 3.40 3.94
N VAL A 43 1.23 3.56 5.21
CA VAL A 43 0.26 3.75 6.31
C VAL A 43 -0.47 5.09 6.18
N LEU A 44 0.24 6.16 5.82
CA LEU A 44 -0.39 7.47 5.59
C LEU A 44 -1.35 7.42 4.40
N GLU A 45 -0.94 6.76 3.32
CA GLU A 45 -1.78 6.58 2.14
C GLU A 45 -2.99 5.69 2.44
N TRP A 46 -2.81 4.62 3.20
CA TRP A 46 -3.90 3.75 3.65
C TRP A 46 -4.93 4.51 4.48
N ALA A 47 -4.49 5.43 5.34
CA ALA A 47 -5.37 6.26 6.16
C ALA A 47 -6.12 7.32 5.34
N ALA A 48 -5.56 7.76 4.21
CA ALA A 48 -6.18 8.71 3.30
C ALA A 48 -7.07 8.03 2.24
N ALA A 49 -6.82 6.75 1.97
CA ALA A 49 -7.51 5.98 0.95
C ALA A 49 -8.97 5.70 1.33
N PRO A 50 -9.89 5.73 0.37
CA PRO A 50 -11.26 5.33 0.62
C PRO A 50 -11.30 3.86 1.02
N HIS A 51 -11.99 3.57 2.12
CA HIS A 51 -12.37 2.21 2.44
C HIS A 51 -13.35 1.75 1.36
N SER A 52 -12.97 0.72 0.58
CA SER A 52 -13.90 0.06 -0.32
C SER A 52 -15.12 -0.35 0.51
N VAL A 53 -16.26 0.28 0.27
CA VAL A 53 -17.53 -0.08 0.90
C VAL A 53 -18.02 -1.32 0.16
N GLU A 54 -17.45 -2.48 0.47
CA GLU A 54 -18.13 -3.73 0.17
C GLU A 54 -19.22 -3.87 1.24
N ALA A 55 -20.41 -3.37 0.87
CA ALA A 55 -21.62 -3.53 1.64
C ALA A 55 -21.87 -5.02 1.92
N ALA A 56 -22.09 -5.32 3.20
CA ALA A 56 -22.48 -6.62 3.73
C ALA A 56 -23.81 -7.12 3.15
#